data_AF-A0A1Y6LX11-F1
#
_entry.id   AF-A0A1Y6LX11-F1
#
_cell.length_a   1.000
_cell.length_b   1.000
_cell.length_c   1.000
_cell.angle_alpha   90.00
_cell.angle_beta   90.00
_cell.angle_gamma   90.00
#
_symmetry.space_group_name_H-M   'P 1'
#
loop_
_entity.id
_entity.type
_entity.pdbx_description
1 polymer ?
#
loop_
_entity_poly.entity_id
_entity_poly.type
_entity_poly.pdbx_seq_one_letter_code
_entity_poly.pdbx_strand_id
1 'polypeptide(L)'
;MENENCHFGKLSPELRNEVYSYLLPHNQTIPVLPISATHYGTVKHFEEVQPPITKVCRQIRNETKPMLYGTNKFVLPLPTHEGDGHHEHHVLKQSISRAEIWLKCNPLVKSPLRAQLVITVELRERYWNRISRWDQCDWAWESLADALKTHGYTEKDYVIEAYVYGGIWRPLALRRPPSVSVHFVGRRHEIEEGFRECGLRCETI
;
A
#
# COMPACT_ATOMS: atom_id res chain seq x y z
N MET A 1 28.70 -17.01 22.21
CA MET A 1 29.63 -15.98 21.68
C MET A 1 29.04 -14.63 22.01
N GLU A 2 29.37 -14.13 23.20
CA GLU A 2 29.01 -12.78 23.64
C GLU A 2 29.97 -11.82 22.93
N ASN A 3 29.42 -10.99 22.04
CA ASN A 3 30.20 -10.00 21.31
C ASN A 3 30.37 -8.78 22.25
N GLU A 4 31.40 -8.83 23.11
CA GLU A 4 31.59 -7.93 24.25
C GLU A 4 31.81 -6.44 23.92
N ASN A 5 31.88 -6.04 22.64
CA ASN A 5 32.19 -4.66 22.26
C ASN A 5 31.16 -3.99 21.32
N CYS A 6 29.87 -4.31 21.42
CA CYS A 6 28.85 -3.48 20.77
C CYS A 6 28.59 -2.21 21.62
N HIS A 7 29.44 -1.19 21.46
CA HIS A 7 29.30 0.11 22.15
C HIS A 7 28.13 0.95 21.65
N PHE A 8 27.46 0.54 20.57
CA PHE A 8 26.33 1.29 20.00
C PHE A 8 25.21 1.52 21.01
N GLY A 9 24.91 0.54 21.86
CA GLY A 9 23.92 0.68 22.94
C GLY A 9 24.32 1.68 24.03
N LYS A 10 25.61 2.03 24.13
CA LYS A 10 26.15 2.99 25.11
C LYS A 10 26.11 4.44 24.60
N LEU A 11 25.84 4.66 23.31
CA LEU A 11 25.60 6.00 22.79
C LEU A 11 24.38 6.64 23.48
N SER A 12 24.27 7.96 23.48
CA SER A 12 23.03 8.59 23.93
C SER A 12 21.89 8.28 22.95
N PRO A 13 20.62 8.31 23.39
CA PRO A 13 19.47 8.13 22.51
C PRO A 13 19.48 9.08 21.30
N GLU A 14 19.94 10.31 21.48
CA GLU A 14 20.00 11.35 20.43
C GLU A 14 20.96 10.94 19.31
N LEU A 15 22.17 10.49 19.67
CA LEU A 15 23.16 10.00 18.70
C LEU A 15 22.68 8.74 17.98
N ARG A 16 21.99 7.83 18.69
CA ARG A 16 21.39 6.65 18.05
C ARG A 16 20.29 7.05 17.07
N ASN A 17 19.41 7.97 17.44
CA ASN A 17 18.35 8.48 16.58
C ASN A 17 18.91 9.15 15.32
N GLU A 18 20.00 9.91 15.46
CA GLU A 18 20.69 10.50 14.33
C GLU A 18 21.21 9.40 13.38
N VAL A 19 21.87 8.36 13.90
CA VAL A 19 22.29 7.21 13.09
C VAL A 19 21.10 6.51 12.43
N TYR A 20 20.00 6.29 13.15
CA TYR A 20 18.79 5.68 12.58
C TYR A 20 18.20 6.52 11.44
N SER A 21 18.28 7.85 11.53
CA SER A 21 17.77 8.74 10.47
C SER A 21 18.50 8.60 9.14
N TYR A 22 19.78 8.19 9.17
CA TYR A 22 20.55 7.88 7.96
C TYR A 22 20.28 6.47 7.42
N LEU A 23 19.82 5.54 8.26
CA LEU A 23 19.63 4.13 7.90
C LEU A 23 18.19 3.78 7.53
N LEU A 24 17.22 4.52 8.07
CA LEU A 24 15.81 4.32 7.79
C LEU A 24 15.38 5.13 6.58
N PRO A 25 14.47 4.59 5.75
CA PRO A 25 13.79 5.42 4.76
C PRO A 25 13.04 6.54 5.47
N HIS A 26 13.00 7.71 4.83
CA HIS A 26 12.35 8.90 5.37
C HIS A 26 11.53 9.58 4.26
N ASN A 27 10.28 9.95 4.59
CA ASN A 27 9.31 10.55 3.66
C ASN A 27 9.11 9.74 2.38
N GLN A 28 9.19 8.41 2.48
CA GLN A 28 8.98 7.51 1.35
C GLN A 28 7.58 6.90 1.38
N THR A 29 7.08 6.54 0.20
CA THR A 29 5.90 5.68 0.06
C THR A 29 6.38 4.24 -0.13
N ILE A 30 6.09 3.38 0.84
CA ILE A 30 6.59 2.01 0.93
C ILE A 30 5.42 1.03 0.71
N PRO A 31 5.46 0.20 -0.33
CA PRO A 31 4.43 -0.80 -0.55
C PRO A 31 4.57 -1.95 0.47
N VAL A 32 3.47 -2.29 1.16
CA VAL A 32 3.44 -3.39 2.15
C VAL A 32 3.32 -4.76 1.50
N LEU A 33 2.83 -4.79 0.26
CA LEU A 33 2.85 -5.96 -0.61
C LEU A 33 3.88 -5.72 -1.72
N PRO A 34 4.80 -6.66 -1.98
CA PRO A 34 5.68 -6.56 -3.12
C PRO A 34 4.84 -6.53 -4.39
N ILE A 35 5.15 -5.61 -5.29
CA ILE A 35 4.65 -5.71 -6.67
C ILE A 35 5.43 -6.86 -7.28
N SER A 36 4.88 -8.08 -7.26
CA SER A 36 5.52 -9.20 -7.95
C SER A 36 5.52 -8.83 -9.44
N ALA A 37 6.71 -8.64 -10.00
CA ALA A 37 6.87 -8.31 -11.41
C ALA A 37 6.50 -9.48 -12.35
N THR A 38 6.06 -10.63 -11.82
CA THR A 38 5.75 -11.81 -12.62
C THR A 38 4.72 -12.71 -11.93
N HIS A 39 3.86 -13.35 -12.73
CA HIS A 39 2.81 -14.35 -12.40
C HIS A 39 3.23 -15.58 -11.58
N TYR A 40 4.50 -15.70 -11.19
CA TYR A 40 5.05 -16.89 -10.55
C TYR A 40 5.83 -16.61 -9.25
N GLY A 41 5.77 -15.38 -8.72
CA GLY A 41 6.49 -15.01 -7.50
C GLY A 41 5.76 -15.40 -6.23
N THR A 42 6.42 -16.16 -5.34
CA THR A 42 6.02 -16.37 -3.95
C THR A 42 5.71 -15.03 -3.28
N VAL A 43 4.58 -14.95 -2.57
CA VAL A 43 4.22 -13.76 -1.77
C VAL A 43 5.32 -13.54 -0.75
N LYS A 44 6.18 -12.55 -0.97
CA LYS A 44 7.20 -12.20 0.01
C LYS A 44 6.52 -11.72 1.28
N HIS A 45 6.97 -12.24 2.42
CA HIS A 45 6.45 -11.84 3.72
C HIS A 45 6.76 -10.36 3.99
N PHE A 46 5.88 -9.67 4.71
CA PHE A 46 6.06 -8.29 5.15
C PHE A 46 7.38 -8.05 5.89
N GLU A 47 7.96 -9.11 6.49
CA GLU A 47 9.29 -9.05 7.08
C GLU A 47 10.40 -8.63 6.10
N GLU A 48 10.23 -8.87 4.80
CA GLU A 48 11.18 -8.40 3.76
C GLU A 48 11.13 -6.88 3.55
N VAL A 49 10.01 -6.23 3.89
CA VAL A 49 9.85 -4.77 3.78
C VAL A 49 10.53 -4.03 4.93
N GLN A 50 10.83 -4.73 6.03
CA GLN A 50 11.49 -4.12 7.18
C GLN A 50 13.01 -3.95 6.94
N PRO A 51 13.55 -2.73 7.07
CA PRO A 51 14.98 -2.47 6.93
C PRO A 51 15.81 -3.38 7.86
N PRO A 52 17.00 -3.85 7.43
CA PRO A 52 17.83 -4.75 8.25
C PRO A 52 18.09 -4.25 9.67
N ILE A 53 18.20 -2.93 9.85
CA ILE A 53 18.42 -2.30 11.17
C ILE A 53 17.31 -2.62 12.18
N THR A 54 16.06 -2.83 11.75
CA THR A 54 14.94 -3.14 12.66
C THR A 54 14.98 -4.58 13.19
N LYS A 55 15.90 -5.40 12.68
CA LYS A 55 16.05 -6.83 13.02
C LYS A 55 17.24 -7.13 13.93
N VAL A 56 18.06 -6.13 14.26
CA VAL A 56 19.34 -6.35 14.97
C VAL A 56 19.15 -6.82 16.41
N CYS A 57 18.49 -6.01 17.25
CA CYS A 57 18.21 -6.36 18.64
C CYS A 57 16.91 -5.70 19.13
N ARG A 58 16.39 -6.12 20.29
CA ARG A 58 15.12 -5.58 20.85
C ARG A 58 15.16 -4.07 21.06
N GLN A 59 16.28 -3.54 21.56
CA GLN A 59 16.44 -2.10 21.79
C GLN A 59 16.35 -1.32 20.48
N ILE A 60 17.23 -1.64 19.52
CA ILE A 60 17.25 -0.97 18.21
C ILE A 60 15.90 -1.11 17.51
N ARG A 61 15.26 -2.29 17.58
CA ARG A 61 13.93 -2.50 17.01
C ARG A 61 12.87 -1.59 17.63
N ASN A 62 12.88 -1.44 18.96
CA ASN A 62 11.92 -0.59 19.66
C ASN A 62 12.12 0.90 19.36
N GLU A 63 13.36 1.33 19.12
CA GLU A 63 13.71 2.71 18.79
C GLU A 63 13.44 3.04 17.31
N THR A 64 13.79 2.12 16.39
CA THR A 64 13.66 2.33 14.94
C THR A 64 12.25 2.14 14.41
N LYS A 65 11.45 1.26 15.03
CA LYS A 65 10.09 0.95 14.56
C LYS A 65 9.18 2.20 14.53
N PRO A 66 9.08 3.01 15.59
CA PRO A 66 8.31 4.25 15.55
C PRO A 66 8.78 5.23 14.48
N MET A 67 10.09 5.36 14.26
CA MET A 67 10.64 6.24 13.23
C MET A 67 10.27 5.78 11.82
N LEU A 68 10.38 4.47 11.56
CA LEU A 68 10.01 3.86 10.29
C LEU A 68 8.52 4.08 9.98
N TYR A 69 7.63 3.78 10.92
CA TYR A 69 6.18 3.91 10.71
C TYR A 69 5.65 5.34 10.85
N GLY A 70 6.37 6.22 11.54
CA GLY A 70 5.95 7.60 11.78
C GLY A 70 6.33 8.58 10.65
N THR A 71 7.35 8.26 9.86
CA THR A 71 7.87 9.18 8.82
C THR A 71 7.71 8.67 7.39
N ASN A 72 7.08 7.51 7.19
CA ASN A 72 6.84 6.95 5.88
C ASN A 72 5.36 6.65 5.69
N LYS A 73 4.91 6.75 4.45
CA LYS A 73 3.57 6.34 4.02
C LYS A 73 3.61 4.88 3.61
N PHE A 74 2.82 4.03 4.22
CA PHE A 74 2.71 2.62 3.84
C PHE A 74 1.47 2.41 3.00
N VAL A 75 1.63 1.78 1.84
CA VAL A 75 0.53 1.58 0.88
C VAL A 75 0.33 0.10 0.57
N LEU A 76 -0.92 -0.29 0.38
CA LEU A 76 -1.33 -1.58 -0.14
C LEU A 76 -1.65 -1.44 -1.63
N PRO A 77 -0.71 -1.75 -2.53
CA PRO A 77 -0.95 -1.60 -3.96
C PRO A 77 -1.91 -2.68 -4.48
N LEU A 78 -2.95 -2.25 -5.17
CA LEU A 78 -3.87 -3.07 -5.95
C LEU A 78 -3.63 -2.83 -7.44
N PRO A 79 -2.64 -3.51 -8.05
CA PRO A 79 -2.44 -3.42 -9.49
C PRO A 79 -3.67 -3.98 -10.21
N THR A 80 -3.97 -3.38 -11.36
CA THR A 80 -5.15 -3.73 -12.18
C THR A 80 -4.77 -4.12 -13.60
N HIS A 81 -3.48 -4.13 -13.90
CA HIS A 81 -2.93 -4.34 -15.24
C HIS A 81 -1.62 -5.12 -15.15
N GLU A 82 -1.25 -5.74 -16.25
CA GLU A 82 0.05 -6.39 -16.41
C GLU A 82 1.11 -5.41 -16.93
N GLY A 83 2.36 -5.86 -16.99
CA GLY A 83 3.53 -5.03 -17.32
C GLY A 83 3.47 -4.25 -18.64
N ASP A 84 2.53 -4.61 -19.53
CA ASP A 84 2.26 -3.99 -20.82
C ASP A 84 1.11 -2.95 -20.78
N GLY A 85 0.49 -2.75 -19.62
CA GLY A 85 -0.62 -1.80 -19.42
C GLY A 85 -1.98 -2.33 -19.90
N HIS A 86 -2.10 -3.63 -20.19
CA HIS A 86 -3.38 -4.27 -20.41
C HIS A 86 -4.09 -4.48 -19.07
N HIS A 87 -5.29 -3.90 -18.93
CA HIS A 87 -6.11 -4.08 -17.74
C HIS A 87 -6.79 -5.44 -17.80
N GLU A 88 -6.66 -6.22 -16.73
CA GLU A 88 -7.13 -7.58 -16.70
C GLU A 88 -7.82 -7.89 -15.38
N HIS A 89 -9.07 -8.36 -15.46
CA HIS A 89 -9.91 -8.66 -14.31
C HIS A 89 -9.25 -9.65 -13.34
N HIS A 90 -8.46 -10.61 -13.85
CA HIS A 90 -7.74 -11.55 -12.99
C HIS A 90 -6.62 -10.89 -12.20
N VAL A 91 -5.98 -9.84 -12.71
CA VAL A 91 -4.93 -9.10 -11.98
C VAL A 91 -5.53 -8.39 -10.78
N LEU A 92 -6.70 -7.75 -10.96
CA LEU A 92 -7.44 -7.15 -9.86
C LEU A 92 -7.85 -8.20 -8.82
N LYS A 93 -8.43 -9.33 -9.27
CA LYS A 93 -8.79 -10.48 -8.41
C LYS A 93 -7.62 -10.98 -7.58
N GLN A 94 -6.48 -11.22 -8.21
CA GLN A 94 -5.27 -11.69 -7.52
C GLN A 94 -4.77 -10.64 -6.52
N SER A 95 -4.80 -9.36 -6.89
CA SER A 95 -4.37 -8.27 -6.02
C SER A 95 -5.24 -8.15 -4.78
N ILE A 96 -6.56 -8.26 -4.94
CA ILE A 96 -7.51 -8.26 -3.82
C ILE A 96 -7.30 -9.49 -2.94
N SER A 97 -7.16 -10.69 -3.51
CA SER A 97 -6.87 -11.89 -2.72
C SER A 97 -5.57 -11.75 -1.89
N ARG A 98 -4.55 -11.10 -2.45
CA ARG A 98 -3.31 -10.81 -1.71
C ARG A 98 -3.52 -9.76 -0.61
N ALA A 99 -4.34 -8.75 -0.86
CA ALA A 99 -4.74 -7.77 0.14
C ALA A 99 -5.52 -8.43 1.29
N GLU A 100 -6.46 -9.33 1.01
CA GLU A 100 -7.20 -10.10 2.02
C GLU A 100 -6.26 -10.91 2.92
N ILE A 101 -5.30 -11.63 2.32
CA ILE A 101 -4.28 -12.37 3.08
C ILE A 101 -3.49 -11.41 3.99
N TRP A 102 -3.11 -10.24 3.48
CA TRP A 102 -2.39 -9.24 4.27
C TRP A 102 -3.24 -8.71 5.43
N LEU A 103 -4.51 -8.38 5.19
CA LEU A 103 -5.46 -7.90 6.20
C LEU A 103 -5.69 -8.94 7.29
N LYS A 104 -5.80 -10.22 6.91
CA LYS A 104 -5.92 -11.35 7.85
C LYS A 104 -4.71 -11.46 8.76
N CYS A 105 -3.51 -11.25 8.23
CA CYS A 105 -2.28 -11.26 9.02
C CYS A 105 -2.07 -9.98 9.84
N ASN A 106 -2.69 -8.86 9.43
CA ASN A 106 -2.53 -7.53 10.04
C ASN A 106 -3.90 -6.92 10.36
N PRO A 107 -4.70 -7.54 11.26
CA PRO A 107 -5.95 -6.94 11.69
C PRO A 107 -5.68 -5.62 12.43
N LEU A 108 -6.64 -4.69 12.44
CA LEU A 108 -6.43 -3.32 12.95
C LEU A 108 -5.75 -3.30 14.33
N VAL A 109 -6.20 -4.14 15.26
CA VAL A 109 -5.68 -4.24 16.65
C VAL A 109 -4.20 -4.66 16.71
N LYS A 110 -3.71 -5.39 15.70
CA LYS A 110 -2.33 -5.91 15.63
C LYS A 110 -1.51 -5.23 14.53
N SER A 111 -2.11 -4.33 13.76
CA SER A 111 -1.46 -3.71 12.61
C SER A 111 -0.21 -2.95 13.07
N PRO A 112 0.92 -3.12 12.37
CA PRO A 112 2.10 -2.31 12.64
C PRO A 112 1.87 -0.85 12.22
N LEU A 113 0.88 -0.60 11.34
CA LEU A 113 0.49 0.73 10.90
C LEU A 113 -0.39 1.38 11.98
N ARG A 114 0.10 2.49 12.54
CA ARG A 114 -0.65 3.30 13.52
C ARG A 114 -1.49 4.39 12.86
N ALA A 115 -1.16 4.72 11.61
CA ALA A 115 -1.91 5.65 10.77
C ALA A 115 -2.92 4.89 9.90
N GLN A 116 -3.71 5.65 9.15
CA GLN A 116 -4.66 5.12 8.18
C GLN A 116 -3.97 4.20 7.16
N LEU A 117 -4.58 3.04 6.89
CA LEU A 117 -4.18 2.14 5.81
C LEU A 117 -4.51 2.78 4.46
N VAL A 118 -3.49 3.04 3.65
CA VAL A 118 -3.69 3.56 2.30
C VAL A 118 -3.67 2.41 1.32
N ILE A 119 -4.73 2.27 0.53
CA ILE A 119 -4.86 1.26 -0.52
C ILE A 119 -4.76 2.01 -1.85
N THR A 120 -3.76 1.72 -2.67
CA THR A 120 -3.59 2.45 -3.94
C THR A 120 -4.08 1.59 -5.09
N VAL A 121 -5.01 2.11 -5.89
CA VAL A 121 -5.49 1.45 -7.11
C VAL A 121 -5.15 2.30 -8.32
N GLU A 122 -4.70 1.66 -9.39
CA GLU A 122 -4.44 2.34 -10.65
C GLU A 122 -5.54 1.99 -11.66
N LEU A 123 -6.18 2.99 -12.26
CA LEU A 123 -7.33 2.81 -13.14
C LEU A 123 -7.08 3.43 -14.51
N ARG A 124 -7.35 2.69 -15.59
CA ARG A 124 -7.24 3.24 -16.95
C ARG A 124 -8.54 3.94 -17.34
N GLU A 125 -8.45 5.16 -17.85
CA GLU A 125 -9.61 6.00 -18.21
C GLU A 125 -10.59 5.29 -19.17
N ARG A 126 -10.07 4.59 -20.17
CA ARG A 126 -10.89 3.85 -21.16
C ARG A 126 -11.68 2.70 -20.54
N TYR A 127 -11.26 2.18 -19.39
CA TYR A 127 -11.98 1.14 -18.68
C TYR A 127 -13.23 1.72 -18.00
N TRP A 128 -13.13 2.95 -17.49
CA TRP A 128 -14.24 3.66 -16.86
C TRP A 128 -15.35 4.07 -17.83
N ASN A 129 -14.99 4.45 -19.07
CA ASN A 129 -15.95 4.84 -20.10
C ASN A 129 -17.00 3.76 -20.44
N ARG A 130 -16.78 2.52 -20.00
CA ARG A 130 -17.78 1.45 -20.06
C ARG A 130 -18.39 1.28 -18.68
N ILE A 131 -19.20 2.26 -18.26
CA ILE A 131 -19.91 2.33 -16.97
C ILE A 131 -20.73 1.05 -16.67
N SER A 132 -21.01 0.22 -17.68
CA SER A 132 -21.60 -1.13 -17.54
C SER A 132 -20.58 -2.24 -17.23
N ARG A 133 -19.46 -1.97 -16.53
CA ARG A 133 -18.43 -2.97 -16.19
C ARG A 133 -18.03 -3.03 -14.73
N TRP A 134 -18.63 -2.19 -13.88
CA TRP A 134 -18.54 -2.35 -12.43
C TRP A 134 -19.10 -3.71 -12.01
N ASP A 135 -20.27 -4.07 -12.53
CA ASP A 135 -20.91 -5.39 -12.42
C ASP A 135 -19.96 -6.60 -12.60
N GLN A 136 -18.98 -6.51 -13.49
CA GLN A 136 -18.02 -7.59 -13.76
C GLN A 136 -16.95 -7.73 -12.66
N CYS A 137 -16.78 -6.72 -11.81
CA CYS A 137 -15.79 -6.62 -10.74
C CYS A 137 -16.37 -6.31 -9.36
N ASP A 138 -17.68 -6.10 -9.23
CA ASP A 138 -18.35 -5.77 -7.96
C ASP A 138 -17.98 -6.79 -6.88
N TRP A 139 -18.03 -8.08 -7.21
CA TRP A 139 -17.65 -9.16 -6.30
C TRP A 139 -16.24 -8.99 -5.72
N ALA A 140 -15.30 -8.39 -6.46
CA ALA A 140 -13.94 -8.20 -5.99
C ALA A 140 -13.87 -7.03 -4.99
N TRP A 141 -14.51 -5.90 -5.31
CA TRP A 141 -14.57 -4.75 -4.42
C TRP A 141 -15.37 -5.05 -3.14
N GLU A 142 -16.48 -5.77 -3.27
CA GLU A 142 -17.25 -6.31 -2.14
C GLU A 142 -16.40 -7.24 -1.27
N SER A 143 -15.60 -8.12 -1.89
CA SER A 143 -14.68 -9.01 -1.15
C SER A 143 -13.63 -8.22 -0.37
N LEU A 144 -13.09 -7.14 -0.96
CA LEU A 144 -12.18 -6.24 -0.26
C LEU A 144 -12.88 -5.51 0.91
N ALA A 145 -14.08 -5.00 0.69
CA ALA A 145 -14.87 -4.32 1.72
C ALA A 145 -15.19 -5.27 2.90
N ASP A 146 -15.60 -6.49 2.60
CA ASP A 146 -15.87 -7.53 3.61
C ASP A 146 -14.61 -7.91 4.39
N ALA A 147 -13.48 -8.06 3.71
CA ALA A 147 -12.20 -8.36 4.36
C ALA A 147 -11.73 -7.23 5.29
N LEU A 148 -11.87 -5.97 4.87
CA LEU A 148 -11.57 -4.81 5.72
C LEU A 148 -12.42 -4.84 6.99
N LYS A 149 -13.73 -4.99 6.84
CA LYS A 149 -14.68 -5.05 7.95
C LYS A 149 -14.41 -6.23 8.87
N THR A 150 -14.21 -7.43 8.31
CA THR A 150 -13.91 -8.67 9.04
C THR A 150 -12.63 -8.55 9.87
N HIS A 151 -11.66 -7.76 9.40
CA HIS A 151 -10.39 -7.53 10.11
C HIS A 151 -10.35 -6.23 10.93
N GLY A 152 -11.52 -5.63 11.16
CA GLY A 152 -11.75 -4.55 12.12
C GLY A 152 -11.48 -3.14 11.58
N TYR A 153 -11.25 -2.98 10.28
CA TYR A 153 -11.07 -1.67 9.66
C TYR A 153 -12.43 -1.00 9.39
N THR A 154 -12.53 0.27 9.75
CA THR A 154 -13.67 1.15 9.43
C THR A 154 -13.28 2.20 8.39
N GLU A 155 -14.22 2.97 7.88
CA GLU A 155 -13.95 4.07 6.92
C GLU A 155 -12.97 5.15 7.43
N LYS A 156 -12.73 5.19 8.75
CA LYS A 156 -11.72 6.08 9.36
C LYS A 156 -10.32 5.48 9.33
N ASP A 157 -10.21 4.16 9.21
CA ASP A 157 -8.96 3.41 9.33
C ASP A 157 -8.32 3.13 7.98
N TYR A 158 -9.02 3.31 6.87
CA TYR A 158 -8.47 3.15 5.52
C TYR A 158 -8.94 4.22 4.54
N VAL A 159 -8.19 4.38 3.44
CA VAL A 159 -8.58 5.17 2.27
C VAL A 159 -8.09 4.48 1.00
N ILE A 160 -8.94 4.42 -0.02
CA ILE A 160 -8.54 4.01 -1.37
C ILE A 160 -8.09 5.24 -2.15
N GLU A 161 -6.82 5.30 -2.52
CA GLU A 161 -6.28 6.31 -3.43
C GLU A 161 -6.34 5.80 -4.87
N ALA A 162 -7.24 6.37 -5.65
CA ALA A 162 -7.42 5.99 -7.05
C ALA A 162 -6.58 6.89 -7.98
N TYR A 163 -5.63 6.28 -8.67
CA TYR A 163 -4.77 6.91 -9.67
C TYR A 163 -5.27 6.59 -11.07
N VAL A 164 -5.84 7.58 -11.75
CA VAL A 164 -6.45 7.34 -13.06
C VAL A 164 -5.54 7.87 -14.16
N TYR A 165 -5.42 7.12 -15.25
CA TYR A 165 -4.55 7.49 -16.36
C TYR A 165 -5.20 7.27 -17.73
N GLY A 166 -5.04 8.25 -18.63
CA GLY A 166 -5.54 8.21 -20.02
C GLY A 166 -4.54 7.71 -21.06
N GLY A 167 -3.26 7.55 -20.69
CA GLY A 167 -2.14 7.27 -21.60
C GLY A 167 -1.49 5.89 -21.44
N ILE A 168 -0.24 5.74 -21.93
CA ILE A 168 0.58 4.53 -21.74
C ILE A 168 0.83 4.34 -20.23
N TRP A 169 0.56 3.14 -19.76
CA TRP A 169 0.77 2.79 -18.37
C TRP A 169 2.26 2.81 -17.99
N ARG A 170 2.55 3.23 -16.76
CA ARG A 170 3.87 3.12 -16.12
C ARG A 170 3.64 2.84 -14.64
N PRO A 171 4.31 1.87 -14.01
CA PRO A 171 4.04 1.51 -12.62
C PRO A 171 4.27 2.69 -11.66
N LEU A 172 3.43 2.82 -10.62
CA LEU A 172 3.57 3.82 -9.54
C LEU A 172 5.00 3.88 -8.96
N ALA A 173 5.67 2.74 -8.80
CA ALA A 173 7.04 2.66 -8.28
C ALA A 173 8.10 3.38 -9.16
N LEU A 174 7.79 3.71 -10.42
CA LEU A 174 8.69 4.36 -11.37
C LEU A 174 8.24 5.78 -11.77
N ARG A 175 7.17 6.32 -11.16
CA ARG A 175 6.60 7.62 -11.53
C ARG A 175 7.16 8.78 -10.70
N ARG A 176 7.57 9.86 -11.38
CA ARG A 176 7.41 11.23 -10.83
C ARG A 176 5.90 11.53 -10.76
N PRO A 177 5.41 12.37 -9.82
CA PRO A 177 3.98 12.64 -9.69
C PRO A 177 3.40 13.01 -11.05
N PRO A 178 2.35 12.32 -11.53
CA PRO A 178 1.85 12.52 -12.87
C PRO A 178 1.32 13.94 -12.99
N SER A 179 1.61 14.60 -14.12
CA SER A 179 0.82 15.73 -14.57
C SER A 179 -0.61 15.25 -14.80
N VAL A 180 -1.50 15.56 -13.85
CA VAL A 180 -2.93 15.26 -13.89
C VAL A 180 -3.47 15.75 -15.24
N SER A 181 -4.02 14.85 -16.06
CA SER A 181 -4.61 15.29 -17.34
C SER A 181 -5.83 16.17 -17.04
N VAL A 182 -5.96 17.28 -17.75
CA VAL A 182 -7.03 18.28 -17.51
C VAL A 182 -8.44 17.70 -17.72
N HIS A 183 -8.57 16.61 -18.51
CA HIS A 183 -9.81 15.86 -18.68
C HIS A 183 -10.29 15.13 -17.41
N PHE A 184 -9.43 15.01 -16.39
CA PHE A 184 -9.67 14.19 -15.21
C PHE A 184 -10.53 14.85 -14.13
N VAL A 185 -10.49 16.17 -14.02
CA VAL A 185 -11.17 16.90 -12.94
C VAL A 185 -12.69 16.67 -12.96
N GLY A 186 -13.26 16.43 -14.15
CA GLY A 186 -14.70 16.26 -14.32
C GLY A 186 -15.30 14.94 -13.87
N ARG A 187 -14.49 13.91 -13.56
CA ARG A 187 -15.00 12.53 -13.29
C ARG A 187 -14.56 11.91 -11.99
N ARG A 188 -13.87 12.68 -11.13
CA ARG A 188 -13.50 12.22 -9.78
C ARG A 188 -14.72 11.77 -8.98
N HIS A 189 -15.82 12.51 -9.11
CA HIS A 189 -17.05 12.23 -8.40
C HIS A 189 -17.64 10.86 -8.76
N GLU A 190 -17.69 10.51 -10.04
CA GLU A 190 -18.20 9.21 -10.51
C GLU A 190 -17.38 8.05 -9.93
N ILE A 191 -16.04 8.22 -9.87
CA ILE A 191 -15.15 7.18 -9.35
C ILE A 191 -15.35 6.99 -7.85
N GLU A 192 -15.38 8.09 -7.12
CA GLU A 192 -15.62 8.08 -5.67
C GLU A 192 -17.00 7.53 -5.32
N GLU A 193 -18.01 7.82 -6.14
CA GLU A 193 -19.36 7.27 -6.00
C GLU A 193 -19.39 5.75 -6.25
N GLY A 194 -18.75 5.25 -7.31
CA GLY A 194 -18.67 3.81 -7.58
C GLY A 194 -17.99 3.03 -6.44
N PHE A 195 -16.90 3.54 -5.87
CA PHE A 195 -16.30 2.91 -4.69
C PHE A 195 -17.24 2.99 -3.47
N ARG A 196 -17.95 4.10 -3.29
CA ARG A 196 -18.91 4.28 -2.19
C ARG A 196 -20.07 3.30 -2.27
N GLU A 197 -20.57 2.99 -3.47
CA GLU A 197 -21.61 1.98 -3.71
C GLU A 197 -21.14 0.58 -3.25
N CYS A 198 -19.84 0.27 -3.37
CA CYS A 198 -19.23 -0.94 -2.82
C CYS A 198 -18.90 -0.87 -1.32
N GLY A 199 -19.29 0.21 -0.62
CA GLY A 199 -18.96 0.42 0.80
C GLY A 199 -17.49 0.78 1.05
N LEU A 200 -16.80 1.33 0.05
CA LEU A 200 -15.39 1.69 0.12
C LEU A 200 -15.20 3.21 0.08
N ARG A 201 -14.40 3.73 1.02
CA ARG A 201 -13.94 5.13 0.98
C ARG A 201 -12.84 5.30 -0.06
N CYS A 202 -13.07 6.17 -1.04
CA CYS A 202 -12.09 6.51 -2.07
C CYS A 202 -11.81 8.01 -2.13
N GLU A 203 -10.55 8.36 -2.39
CA GLU A 203 -10.07 9.69 -2.74
C GLU A 203 -9.33 9.61 -4.08
N THR A 204 -9.75 10.44 -5.02
CA THR A 204 -9.16 10.44 -6.36
C THR A 204 -8.00 11.44 -6.44
N ILE A 205 -6.81 10.97 -6.82
CA ILE A 205 -5.56 11.77 -6.87
C ILE A 205 -5.26 12.23 -8.29
#